data_AF-A0A1L4CYB3-F1
#
_entry.id   AF-A0A1L4CYB3-F1
#
_cell.length_a   1.000
_cell.length_b   1.000
_cell.length_c   1.000
_cell.angle_alpha   90.00
_cell.angle_beta   90.00
_cell.angle_gamma   90.00
#
_symmetry.space_group_name_H-M   'P 1'
#
loop_
_entity.id
_entity.type
_entity.pdbx_description
1 polymer ?
#
loop_
_entity_poly.entity_id
_entity_poly.type
_entity_poly.pdbx_seq_one_letter_code
_entity_poly.pdbx_strand_id
1 'polypeptide(L)'
;MKNHIKKFISLIFIIIFIPLYSSCGSQNLFSSLTPETTKQQAEDDINSGNYASSISLLAPYVASNPGDAEAIGMLTTSYMLLSGINLLNIMVSIQSATGSSKNNFQAILKAMPAGNATNVSLLTKAVSTISLISVSSMNTSQSYLYAVASASLAILIIKQDCLDSSGNISTSLTNAISTTDANSIYSNLTNAQTGYTNAGVTSSSSSGSGILANLINQINSTTGASNAAKVANYIISQE
;
A
#
# COMPACT_ATOMS: atom_id res chain seq x y z
N MET A 1 -50.88 45.52 -35.37
CA MET A 1 -51.93 46.27 -34.63
C MET A 1 -52.51 45.36 -33.56
N LYS A 2 -52.42 45.78 -32.28
CA LYS A 2 -53.40 45.65 -31.17
C LYS A 2 -54.21 44.34 -31.08
N ASN A 3 -54.33 43.58 -29.99
CA ASN A 3 -54.15 43.72 -28.53
C ASN A 3 -54.15 42.25 -28.02
N HIS A 4 -53.46 41.83 -26.95
CA HIS A 4 -53.86 42.09 -25.57
C HIS A 4 -52.69 41.84 -24.62
N ILE A 5 -52.27 42.93 -24.00
CA ILE A 5 -51.36 43.04 -22.88
C ILE A 5 -52.22 43.07 -21.59
N LYS A 6 -51.71 42.44 -20.53
CA LYS A 6 -52.01 42.62 -19.09
C LYS A 6 -53.32 42.03 -18.52
N LYS A 7 -53.15 40.95 -17.72
CA LYS A 7 -53.55 40.89 -16.31
C LYS A 7 -52.47 40.07 -15.56
N PHE A 8 -51.64 40.75 -14.75
CA PHE A 8 -51.65 40.70 -13.27
C PHE A 8 -51.08 39.37 -12.74
N ILE A 9 -49.79 39.33 -12.39
CA ILE A 9 -49.23 39.68 -11.08
C ILE A 9 -49.60 38.65 -9.99
N SER A 10 -48.57 38.04 -9.41
CA SER A 10 -48.54 37.32 -8.13
C SER A 10 -49.43 36.09 -7.99
N LEU A 11 -48.84 34.92 -8.21
CA LEU A 11 -49.09 33.76 -7.35
C LEU A 11 -47.72 33.31 -6.81
N ILE A 12 -47.18 34.09 -5.88
CA ILE A 12 -47.00 33.68 -4.48
C ILE A 12 -46.43 32.24 -4.40
N PHE A 13 -45.12 32.20 -4.22
CA PHE A 13 -44.39 31.19 -3.47
C PHE A 13 -45.11 30.99 -2.12
N ILE A 14 -46.14 30.14 -2.08
CA ILE A 14 -46.65 29.62 -0.81
C ILE A 14 -45.78 28.41 -0.51
N ILE A 15 -44.73 28.68 0.25
CA ILE A 15 -44.11 27.71 1.14
C ILE A 15 -45.23 27.28 2.08
N ILE A 16 -45.93 26.20 1.70
CA ILE A 16 -46.76 25.47 2.64
C ILE A 16 -45.79 24.69 3.51
N PHE A 17 -45.39 25.31 4.63
CA PHE A 17 -44.96 24.57 5.82
C PHE A 17 -46.18 23.80 6.31
N ILE A 18 -46.43 22.60 5.76
CA ILE A 18 -47.16 21.57 6.49
C ILE A 18 -46.14 20.99 7.46
N PRO A 19 -46.33 21.11 8.78
CA PRO A 19 -45.64 20.21 9.70
C PRO A 19 -46.26 18.84 9.47
N LEU A 20 -45.65 18.05 8.58
CA LEU A 20 -45.93 16.63 8.49
C LEU A 20 -45.38 16.00 9.77
N TYR A 21 -46.18 16.06 10.83
CA TYR A 21 -46.18 15.05 11.88
C TYR A 21 -46.72 13.74 11.28
N SER A 22 -46.00 13.20 10.31
CA SER A 22 -46.11 11.81 9.91
C SER A 22 -45.04 11.06 10.68
N SER A 23 -45.50 10.36 11.72
CA SER A 23 -44.96 9.07 12.18
C SER A 23 -43.86 8.54 11.26
N CYS A 24 -42.67 8.29 11.82
CA CYS A 24 -41.56 7.58 11.18
C CYS A 24 -42.00 6.18 10.71
N GLY A 25 -42.73 6.13 9.61
CA GLY A 25 -43.02 4.94 8.84
C GLY A 25 -41.78 4.59 8.03
N SER A 26 -41.27 3.40 8.27
CA SER A 26 -40.05 2.79 7.75
C SER A 26 -40.07 2.53 6.23
N GLN A 27 -40.20 3.56 5.40
CA GLN A 27 -40.02 3.45 3.95
C GLN A 27 -39.18 4.62 3.44
N ASN A 28 -37.86 4.48 3.59
CA ASN A 28 -36.92 5.32 2.85
C ASN A 28 -37.16 5.10 1.36
N LEU A 29 -37.31 6.18 0.59
CA LEU A 29 -37.38 6.20 -0.89
C LEU A 29 -36.21 5.48 -1.60
N PHE A 30 -35.21 5.03 -0.83
CA PHE A 30 -34.02 4.32 -1.27
C PHE A 30 -33.97 2.85 -0.79
N SER A 31 -35.02 2.33 -0.15
CA SER A 31 -35.08 0.92 0.28
C SER A 31 -35.10 -0.08 -0.87
N SER A 32 -35.21 0.40 -2.12
CA SER A 32 -35.14 -0.37 -3.36
C SER A 32 -33.74 -0.41 -3.97
N LEU A 33 -32.75 0.27 -3.39
CA LEU A 33 -31.36 0.10 -3.80
C LEU A 33 -30.84 -1.23 -3.22
N THR A 34 -30.30 -2.09 -4.09
CA THR A 34 -29.65 -3.32 -3.66
C THR A 34 -28.53 -2.97 -2.66
N PRO A 35 -28.47 -3.60 -1.47
CA PRO A 35 -27.37 -3.37 -0.55
C PRO A 35 -26.03 -3.67 -1.23
N GLU A 36 -25.05 -2.78 -1.07
CA GLU A 36 -23.70 -3.00 -1.58
C GLU A 36 -23.11 -4.27 -0.96
N THR A 37 -22.37 -5.04 -1.78
CA THR A 37 -21.62 -6.17 -1.25
C THR A 37 -20.48 -5.68 -0.36
N THR A 38 -20.02 -6.49 0.59
CA THR A 38 -18.87 -6.13 1.45
C THR A 38 -17.63 -5.73 0.65
N LYS A 39 -17.39 -6.38 -0.50
CA LYS A 39 -16.29 -6.03 -1.41
C LYS A 39 -16.53 -4.68 -2.08
N GLN A 40 -17.73 -4.40 -2.59
CA GLN A 40 -18.05 -3.10 -3.19
C GLN A 40 -17.84 -1.95 -2.19
N GLN A 41 -18.40 -2.08 -0.98
CA GLN A 41 -18.26 -1.06 0.06
C GLN A 41 -16.78 -0.82 0.43
N ALA A 42 -16.00 -1.90 0.52
CA ALA A 42 -14.57 -1.81 0.81
C ALA A 42 -13.77 -1.18 -0.35
N GLU A 43 -14.16 -1.45 -1.59
CA GLU A 43 -13.57 -0.80 -2.77
C GLU A 43 -13.84 0.70 -2.76
N ASP A 44 -15.07 1.11 -2.45
CA ASP A 44 -15.45 2.52 -2.35
C ASP A 44 -14.68 3.23 -1.22
N ASP A 45 -14.51 2.56 -0.07
CA ASP A 45 -13.67 3.04 1.02
C ASP A 45 -12.19 3.19 0.59
N ILE A 46 -11.63 2.24 -0.18
CA ILE A 46 -10.27 2.37 -0.73
C ILE A 46 -10.18 3.59 -1.65
N ASN A 47 -11.14 3.74 -2.56
CA ASN A 47 -11.17 4.82 -3.55
C ASN A 47 -11.36 6.20 -2.88
N SER A 48 -12.08 6.27 -1.76
CA SER A 48 -12.26 7.49 -0.98
C SER A 48 -11.13 7.77 0.02
N GLY A 49 -10.10 6.92 0.08
CA GLY A 49 -8.99 7.06 1.03
C GLY A 49 -9.30 6.62 2.47
N ASN A 50 -10.45 5.99 2.70
CA ASN A 50 -10.90 5.51 3.99
C ASN A 50 -10.40 4.08 4.29
N TYR A 51 -9.08 3.90 4.26
CA TYR A 51 -8.45 2.58 4.35
C TYR A 51 -8.76 1.84 5.67
N ALA A 52 -8.98 2.57 6.76
CA ALA A 52 -9.34 1.99 8.05
C ALA A 52 -10.71 1.29 8.02
N SER A 53 -11.71 1.92 7.38
CA SER A 53 -13.03 1.29 7.20
C SER A 53 -12.96 0.09 6.26
N SER A 54 -12.23 0.19 5.14
CA SER A 54 -11.99 -0.95 4.25
C SER A 54 -11.38 -2.14 5.00
N ILE A 55 -10.36 -1.92 5.84
CA ILE A 55 -9.77 -2.97 6.68
C ILE A 55 -10.80 -3.57 7.65
N SER A 56 -11.62 -2.73 8.28
CA SER A 56 -12.65 -3.18 9.22
C SER A 56 -13.71 -4.07 8.56
N LEU A 57 -13.98 -3.88 7.27
CA LEU A 57 -14.88 -4.72 6.48
C LEU A 57 -14.19 -6.00 6.00
N LEU A 58 -12.98 -5.88 5.43
CA LEU A 58 -12.31 -6.98 4.75
C LEU A 58 -11.60 -7.97 5.69
N ALA A 59 -11.05 -7.52 6.82
CA ALA A 59 -10.34 -8.41 7.75
C ALA A 59 -11.21 -9.58 8.27
N PRO A 60 -12.43 -9.35 8.81
CA PRO A 60 -13.31 -10.45 9.23
C PRO A 60 -13.84 -11.26 8.04
N TYR A 61 -14.04 -10.62 6.88
CA TYR A 61 -14.51 -11.30 5.67
C TYR A 61 -13.47 -12.29 5.14
N VAL A 62 -12.20 -11.89 5.01
CA VAL A 62 -11.09 -12.76 4.57
C VAL A 62 -10.86 -13.90 5.55
N ALA A 63 -10.96 -13.64 6.86
CA ALA A 63 -10.87 -14.70 7.87
C ALA A 63 -11.96 -15.78 7.70
N SER A 64 -13.16 -15.39 7.26
CA SER A 64 -14.28 -16.30 6.99
C SER A 64 -14.23 -16.92 5.59
N ASN A 65 -13.53 -16.28 4.65
CA ASN A 65 -13.46 -16.66 3.24
C ASN A 65 -11.99 -16.69 2.75
N PRO A 66 -11.15 -17.58 3.29
CA PRO A 66 -9.69 -17.57 3.02
C PRO A 66 -9.31 -17.91 1.57
N GLY A 67 -10.27 -18.36 0.74
CA GLY A 67 -10.06 -18.60 -0.69
C GLY A 67 -10.44 -17.43 -1.60
N ASP A 68 -11.02 -16.34 -1.07
CA ASP A 68 -11.41 -15.18 -1.88
C ASP A 68 -10.16 -14.32 -2.19
N ALA A 69 -9.50 -14.66 -3.29
CA ALA A 69 -8.26 -14.03 -3.72
C ALA A 69 -8.40 -12.53 -4.04
N GLU A 70 -9.60 -12.08 -4.40
CA GLU A 70 -9.90 -10.67 -4.62
C GLU A 70 -9.94 -9.91 -3.29
N ALA A 71 -10.70 -10.43 -2.31
CA ALA A 71 -10.77 -9.83 -0.97
C ALA A 71 -9.39 -9.79 -0.28
N ILE A 72 -8.58 -10.84 -0.47
CA ILE A 72 -7.18 -10.87 -0.01
C ILE A 72 -6.36 -9.75 -0.64
N GLY A 73 -6.48 -9.54 -1.95
CA GLY A 73 -5.79 -8.47 -2.67
C GLY A 73 -6.21 -7.06 -2.20
N MET A 74 -7.51 -6.86 -1.97
CA MET A 74 -8.05 -5.59 -1.47
C MET A 74 -7.60 -5.30 -0.03
N LEU A 75 -7.60 -6.31 0.85
CA LEU A 75 -7.17 -6.16 2.24
C LEU A 75 -5.66 -5.85 2.31
N THR A 76 -4.87 -6.56 1.51
CA THR A 76 -3.42 -6.30 1.37
C THR A 76 -3.18 -4.86 0.93
N THR A 77 -3.87 -4.41 -0.12
CA THR A 77 -3.78 -3.04 -0.63
C THR A 77 -4.16 -2.03 0.44
N SER A 78 -5.23 -2.28 1.20
CA SER A 78 -5.68 -1.37 2.26
C SER A 78 -4.65 -1.21 3.38
N TYR A 79 -3.97 -2.30 3.79
CA TYR A 79 -2.86 -2.22 4.75
C TYR A 79 -1.67 -1.42 4.19
N MET A 80 -1.33 -1.62 2.92
CA MET A 80 -0.23 -0.88 2.27
C MET A 80 -0.56 0.62 2.19
N LEU A 81 -1.76 0.98 1.75
CA LEU A 81 -2.18 2.37 1.62
C LEU A 81 -2.30 3.05 2.99
N LEU A 82 -2.83 2.36 4.01
CA LEU A 82 -2.90 2.90 5.38
C LEU A 82 -1.51 3.14 6.00
N SER A 83 -0.50 2.33 5.62
CA SER A 83 0.89 2.56 6.04
C SER A 83 1.59 3.69 5.26
N GLY A 84 0.90 4.30 4.28
CA GLY A 84 1.41 5.40 3.48
C GLY A 84 2.24 4.98 2.26
N ILE A 85 2.15 3.71 1.84
CA ILE A 85 2.81 3.27 0.61
C ILE A 85 2.10 3.88 -0.59
N ASN A 86 2.78 4.82 -1.24
CA ASN A 86 2.37 5.36 -2.52
C ASN A 86 3.32 4.84 -3.60
N LEU A 87 2.88 3.79 -4.30
CA LEU A 87 3.62 3.12 -5.36
C LEU A 87 4.08 4.09 -6.45
N LEU A 88 3.23 5.04 -6.85
CA LEU A 88 3.57 6.04 -7.86
C LEU A 88 4.72 6.94 -7.38
N ASN A 89 4.63 7.45 -6.15
CA ASN A 89 5.68 8.30 -5.58
C ASN A 89 7.01 7.56 -5.47
N ILE A 90 6.99 6.27 -5.07
CA ILE A 90 8.19 5.43 -5.00
C ILE A 90 8.80 5.26 -6.40
N MET A 91 7.98 4.87 -7.40
CA MET A 91 8.46 4.67 -8.76
C MET A 91 9.02 5.95 -9.40
N VAL A 92 8.32 7.09 -9.24
CA VAL A 92 8.77 8.40 -9.75
C VAL A 92 10.06 8.84 -9.07
N SER A 93 10.16 8.68 -7.75
CA SER A 93 11.37 9.09 -7.00
C SER A 93 12.59 8.30 -7.47
N ILE A 94 12.44 6.98 -7.66
CA ILE A 94 13.50 6.13 -8.19
C ILE A 94 13.88 6.55 -9.62
N GLN A 95 12.90 6.76 -10.49
CA GLN A 95 13.15 7.13 -11.89
C GLN A 95 13.80 8.52 -12.02
N SER A 96 13.49 9.45 -11.13
CA SER A 96 14.11 10.79 -11.11
C SER A 96 15.54 10.78 -10.59
N ALA A 97 15.94 9.72 -9.88
CA ALA A 97 17.25 9.58 -9.25
C ALA A 97 18.28 8.85 -10.13
N THR A 98 17.97 8.62 -11.43
CA THR A 98 18.79 7.81 -12.35
C THR A 98 20.28 8.15 -12.24
N GLY A 99 21.04 7.22 -11.65
CA GLY A 99 22.44 7.33 -11.30
C GLY A 99 22.98 5.97 -10.82
N SER A 100 23.95 5.97 -9.92
CA SER A 100 24.50 4.73 -9.33
C SER A 100 23.48 4.00 -8.44
N SER A 101 23.77 2.73 -8.07
CA SER A 101 22.93 1.95 -7.14
C SER A 101 22.69 2.65 -5.80
N LYS A 102 23.71 3.39 -5.32
CA LYS A 102 23.64 4.19 -4.09
C LYS A 102 22.57 5.28 -4.16
N ASN A 103 22.54 6.02 -5.27
CA ASN A 103 21.53 7.07 -5.46
C ASN A 103 20.11 6.50 -5.50
N ASN A 104 19.94 5.32 -6.11
CA ASN A 104 18.66 4.64 -6.17
C ASN A 104 18.16 4.22 -4.78
N PHE A 105 19.03 3.63 -3.95
CA PHE A 105 18.65 3.19 -2.60
C PHE A 105 18.27 4.38 -1.70
N GLN A 106 19.05 5.47 -1.74
CA GLN A 106 18.71 6.68 -1.01
C GLN A 106 17.39 7.32 -1.48
N ALA A 107 17.11 7.29 -2.79
CA ALA A 107 15.83 7.74 -3.33
C ALA A 107 14.65 6.90 -2.84
N ILE A 108 14.81 5.57 -2.75
CA ILE A 108 13.81 4.66 -2.18
C ILE A 108 13.54 5.03 -0.72
N LEU A 109 14.60 5.17 0.09
CA LEU A 109 14.47 5.53 1.50
C LEU A 109 13.72 6.85 1.69
N LYS A 110 13.97 7.85 0.83
CA LYS A 110 13.31 9.16 0.88
C LYS A 110 11.83 9.10 0.48
N ALA A 111 11.48 8.27 -0.50
CA ALA A 111 10.12 8.18 -1.03
C ALA A 111 9.16 7.37 -0.15
N MET A 112 9.71 6.48 0.68
CA MET A 112 8.96 5.61 1.57
C MET A 112 8.46 6.33 2.82
N PRO A 113 7.32 5.92 3.40
CA PRO A 113 6.82 6.49 4.64
C PRO A 113 7.81 6.27 5.81
N ALA A 114 7.51 6.84 6.97
CA ALA A 114 8.35 6.68 8.15
C ALA A 114 8.45 5.20 8.55
N GLY A 115 9.68 4.75 8.86
CA GLY A 115 9.95 3.42 9.43
C GLY A 115 9.62 3.40 10.92
N ASN A 116 8.34 3.48 11.27
CA ASN A 116 7.88 3.35 12.65
C ASN A 116 7.15 2.03 12.85
N ALA A 117 6.99 1.63 14.12
CA ALA A 117 6.38 0.36 14.49
C ALA A 117 4.96 0.18 13.92
N THR A 118 4.17 1.26 13.81
CA THR A 118 2.83 1.21 13.24
C THR A 118 2.85 0.83 11.76
N ASN A 119 3.69 1.50 10.96
CA ASN A 119 3.78 1.23 9.52
C ASN A 119 4.41 -0.13 9.24
N VAL A 120 5.41 -0.54 10.03
CA VAL A 120 5.99 -1.89 9.96
C VAL A 120 4.94 -2.94 10.29
N SER A 121 4.13 -2.75 11.34
CA SER A 121 3.04 -3.67 11.70
C SER A 121 2.00 -3.80 10.59
N LEU A 122 1.61 -2.69 9.95
CA LEU A 122 0.67 -2.69 8.83
C LEU A 122 1.23 -3.46 7.63
N LEU A 123 2.51 -3.26 7.28
CA LEU A 123 3.11 -4.01 6.17
C LEU A 123 3.36 -5.49 6.50
N THR A 124 3.66 -5.82 7.75
CA THR A 124 3.67 -7.22 8.19
C THR A 124 2.31 -7.86 7.95
N LYS A 125 1.21 -7.17 8.31
CA LYS A 125 -0.16 -7.65 8.01
C LYS A 125 -0.41 -7.76 6.51
N ALA A 126 0.06 -6.80 5.70
CA ALA A 126 -0.07 -6.86 4.25
C ALA A 126 0.61 -8.11 3.68
N VAL A 127 1.89 -8.34 4.02
CA VAL A 127 2.65 -9.51 3.57
C VAL A 127 1.99 -10.81 4.04
N SER A 128 1.60 -10.92 5.31
CA SER A 128 0.90 -12.10 5.82
C SER A 128 -0.44 -12.35 5.13
N THR A 129 -1.17 -11.29 4.76
CA THR A 129 -2.48 -11.40 4.10
C THR A 129 -2.32 -11.91 2.67
N ILE A 130 -1.44 -11.33 1.87
CA ILE A 130 -1.24 -11.78 0.48
C ILE A 130 -0.65 -13.20 0.43
N SER A 131 0.14 -13.60 1.43
CA SER A 131 0.67 -14.95 1.58
C SER A 131 -0.39 -16.02 1.92
N LEU A 132 -1.66 -15.64 2.16
CA LEU A 132 -2.77 -16.59 2.18
C LEU A 132 -3.01 -17.21 0.78
N ILE A 133 -2.57 -16.53 -0.28
CA ILE A 133 -2.51 -17.10 -1.63
C ILE A 133 -1.12 -17.72 -1.79
N SER A 134 -1.06 -19.02 -2.08
CA SER A 134 0.21 -19.71 -2.38
C SER A 134 0.93 -19.02 -3.54
N VAL A 135 2.24 -18.80 -3.41
CA VAL A 135 3.06 -18.12 -4.43
C VAL A 135 2.94 -18.78 -5.81
N SER A 136 2.83 -20.11 -5.88
CA SER A 136 2.63 -20.86 -7.13
C SER A 136 1.27 -20.67 -7.79
N SER A 137 0.30 -20.10 -7.06
CA SER A 137 -1.08 -19.89 -7.49
C SER A 137 -1.41 -18.41 -7.73
N MET A 138 -0.47 -17.51 -7.39
CA MET A 138 -0.63 -16.08 -7.64
C MET A 138 -0.62 -15.81 -9.15
N ASN A 139 -1.57 -15.02 -9.63
CA ASN A 139 -1.49 -14.42 -10.95
C ASN A 139 -0.43 -13.30 -10.98
N THR A 140 -0.21 -12.71 -12.15
CA THR A 140 0.79 -11.63 -12.36
C THR A 140 0.56 -10.44 -11.42
N SER A 141 -0.67 -9.96 -11.28
CA SER A 141 -1.00 -8.81 -10.42
C SER A 141 -0.80 -9.11 -8.94
N GLN A 142 -1.17 -10.30 -8.49
CA GLN A 142 -0.95 -10.77 -7.12
C GLN A 142 0.54 -10.94 -6.82
N SER A 143 1.31 -11.48 -7.77
CA SER A 143 2.76 -11.61 -7.66
C SER A 143 3.44 -10.24 -7.53
N TYR A 144 2.96 -9.25 -8.30
CA TYR A 144 3.44 -7.88 -8.21
C TYR A 144 3.09 -7.25 -6.85
N LEU A 145 1.85 -7.41 -6.39
CA LEU A 145 1.42 -6.89 -5.08
C LEU A 145 2.23 -7.51 -3.93
N TYR A 146 2.46 -8.82 -3.97
CA TYR A 146 3.34 -9.52 -3.04
C TYR A 146 4.75 -8.93 -3.06
N ALA A 147 5.31 -8.70 -4.25
CA ALA A 147 6.64 -8.16 -4.40
C ALA A 147 6.79 -6.76 -3.77
N VAL A 148 5.82 -5.90 -4.03
CA VAL A 148 5.80 -4.54 -3.48
C VAL A 148 5.62 -4.58 -1.97
N ALA A 149 4.70 -5.39 -1.44
CA ALA A 149 4.47 -5.50 0.01
C ALA A 149 5.75 -5.96 0.73
N SER A 150 6.41 -7.01 0.23
CA SER A 150 7.64 -7.53 0.82
C SER A 150 8.80 -6.54 0.70
N ALA A 151 9.01 -5.92 -0.47
CA ALA A 151 10.04 -4.90 -0.63
C ALA A 151 9.81 -3.72 0.32
N SER A 152 8.56 -3.25 0.41
CA SER A 152 8.17 -2.15 1.28
C SER A 152 8.42 -2.46 2.75
N LEU A 153 8.09 -3.69 3.19
CA LEU A 153 8.35 -4.13 4.57
C LEU A 153 9.84 -4.13 4.88
N ALA A 154 10.66 -4.70 3.99
CA ALA A 154 12.11 -4.68 4.16
C ALA A 154 12.65 -3.26 4.28
N ILE A 155 12.23 -2.34 3.40
CA ILE A 155 12.68 -0.95 3.46
C ILE A 155 12.21 -0.26 4.75
N LEU A 156 10.99 -0.50 5.23
CA LEU A 156 10.55 0.11 6.49
C LEU A 156 11.31 -0.39 7.72
N ILE A 157 11.71 -1.66 7.76
CA ILE A 157 12.59 -2.19 8.81
C ILE A 157 13.96 -1.49 8.75
N ILE A 158 14.54 -1.33 7.55
CA ILE A 158 15.78 -0.56 7.38
C ILE A 158 15.60 0.88 7.89
N LYS A 159 14.48 1.52 7.54
CA LYS A 159 14.19 2.89 8.01
C LYS A 159 14.05 2.98 9.53
N GLN A 160 13.51 1.95 10.16
CA GLN A 160 13.32 1.89 11.60
C GLN A 160 14.65 1.72 12.34
N ASP A 161 15.50 0.84 11.85
CA ASP A 161 16.66 0.37 12.62
C ASP A 161 18.00 0.98 12.16
N CYS A 162 18.08 1.53 10.95
CA CYS A 162 19.35 1.94 10.34
C CYS A 162 19.45 3.45 10.05
N LEU A 163 18.35 4.21 10.15
CA LEU A 163 18.37 5.65 9.89
C LEU A 163 18.45 6.47 11.18
N ASP A 164 19.20 7.57 11.13
CA ASP A 164 19.21 8.58 12.18
C ASP A 164 17.93 9.44 12.18
N SER A 165 17.82 10.36 13.14
CA SER A 165 16.69 11.28 13.25
C SER A 165 16.54 12.24 12.06
N SER A 166 17.57 12.39 11.24
CA SER A 166 17.56 13.18 10.00
C SER A 166 17.20 12.34 8.78
N GLY A 167 17.00 11.02 8.94
CA GLY A 167 16.66 10.10 7.87
C GLY A 167 17.86 9.65 7.04
N ASN A 168 19.09 9.83 7.53
CA ASN A 168 20.32 9.36 6.87
C ASN A 168 20.73 7.99 7.43
N ILE A 169 21.41 7.19 6.61
CA ILE A 169 21.98 5.92 7.07
C ILE A 169 23.03 6.21 8.14
N SER A 170 22.93 5.51 9.26
CA SER A 170 23.89 5.57 10.35
C SER A 170 24.62 4.24 10.44
N THR A 171 25.94 4.24 10.19
CA THR A 171 26.77 3.06 10.43
C THR A 171 26.63 2.53 11.86
N SER A 172 26.50 3.40 12.87
CA SER A 172 26.33 2.97 14.27
C SER A 172 25.01 2.23 14.50
N LEU A 173 23.89 2.75 13.97
CA LEU A 173 22.59 2.10 14.11
C LEU A 173 22.52 0.82 13.27
N THR A 174 23.06 0.86 12.05
CA THR A 174 23.10 -0.29 11.15
C THR A 174 23.93 -1.44 11.73
N ASN A 175 25.05 -1.16 12.41
CA ASN A 175 25.81 -2.19 13.14
C ASN A 175 25.08 -2.74 14.37
N ALA A 176 24.10 -2.01 14.89
CA ALA A 176 23.28 -2.41 16.03
C ALA A 176 21.97 -3.12 15.62
N ILE A 177 21.69 -3.28 14.31
CA ILE A 177 20.50 -3.98 13.84
C ILE A 177 20.45 -5.40 14.41
N SER A 178 19.25 -5.83 14.82
CA SER A 178 19.08 -7.18 15.33
C SER A 178 19.27 -8.22 14.22
N THR A 179 19.80 -9.39 14.55
CA THR A 179 19.92 -10.51 13.60
C THR A 179 18.55 -10.92 13.03
N THR A 180 17.48 -10.80 13.82
CA THR A 180 16.10 -11.09 13.40
C THR A 180 15.62 -10.13 12.33
N ASP A 181 15.85 -8.83 12.53
CA ASP A 181 15.42 -7.79 11.58
C ASP A 181 16.25 -7.85 10.30
N ALA A 182 17.56 -8.05 10.42
CA ALA A 182 18.44 -8.24 9.25
C ALA A 182 18.06 -9.47 8.42
N ASN A 183 17.71 -10.59 9.06
CA ASN A 183 17.21 -11.77 8.35
C ASN A 183 15.81 -11.55 7.75
N SER A 184 14.95 -10.79 8.43
CA SER A 184 13.63 -10.41 7.92
C SER A 184 13.74 -9.51 6.68
N ILE A 185 14.67 -8.55 6.67
CA ILE A 185 15.00 -7.74 5.49
C ILE A 185 15.44 -8.64 4.34
N TYR A 186 16.40 -9.55 4.58
CA TYR A 186 16.90 -10.45 3.55
C TYR A 186 15.80 -11.34 2.96
N SER A 187 14.98 -11.94 3.82
CA SER A 187 13.86 -12.81 3.40
C SER A 187 12.82 -12.05 2.60
N ASN A 188 12.43 -10.85 3.07
CA ASN A 188 11.45 -10.03 2.36
C ASN A 188 11.98 -9.52 1.01
N LEU A 189 13.26 -9.17 0.88
CA LEU A 189 13.85 -8.80 -0.40
C LEU A 189 13.98 -9.99 -1.36
N THR A 190 14.22 -11.19 -0.83
CA THR A 190 14.20 -12.45 -1.62
C THR A 190 12.80 -12.75 -2.14
N ASN A 191 11.79 -12.61 -1.28
CA ASN A 191 10.38 -12.74 -1.63
C ASN A 191 9.97 -11.69 -2.68
N ALA A 192 10.45 -10.46 -2.52
CA ALA A 192 10.21 -9.39 -3.48
C ALA A 192 10.77 -9.71 -4.86
N GLN A 193 12.03 -10.16 -4.94
CA GLN A 193 12.62 -10.59 -6.21
C GLN A 193 11.84 -11.73 -6.86
N THR A 194 11.40 -12.71 -6.07
CA THR A 194 10.58 -13.83 -6.57
C THR A 194 9.25 -13.32 -7.13
N GLY A 195 8.54 -12.47 -6.37
CA GLY A 195 7.27 -11.88 -6.80
C GLY A 195 7.41 -11.01 -8.06
N TYR A 196 8.46 -10.18 -8.15
CA TYR A 196 8.74 -9.37 -9.33
C TYR A 196 9.03 -10.25 -10.56
N THR A 197 9.82 -11.31 -10.39
CA THR A 197 10.11 -12.26 -11.47
C THR A 197 8.84 -12.94 -11.97
N ASN A 198 7.98 -13.40 -11.07
CA ASN A 198 6.68 -14.01 -11.40
C ASN A 198 5.72 -13.00 -12.05
N ALA A 199 5.86 -11.71 -11.74
CA ALA A 199 5.12 -10.63 -12.39
C ALA A 199 5.71 -10.22 -13.75
N GLY A 200 6.80 -10.83 -14.21
CA GLY A 200 7.48 -10.50 -15.47
C GLY A 200 8.38 -9.26 -15.41
N VAL A 201 8.69 -8.76 -14.21
CA VAL A 201 9.60 -7.64 -14.00
C VAL A 201 11.04 -8.15 -13.93
N THR A 202 11.91 -7.63 -14.81
CA THR A 202 13.33 -7.98 -14.83
C THR A 202 14.17 -6.98 -14.04
N SER A 203 15.14 -7.49 -13.27
CA SER A 203 16.09 -6.70 -12.48
C SER A 203 17.10 -5.91 -13.32
N SER A 204 17.17 -6.18 -14.63
CA SER A 204 17.96 -5.42 -15.60
C SER A 204 17.23 -4.17 -16.14
N SER A 205 15.95 -3.99 -15.80
CA SER A 205 15.19 -2.81 -16.24
C SER A 205 15.53 -1.58 -15.39
N SER A 206 15.54 -0.40 -16.01
CA SER A 206 15.67 0.90 -15.33
C SER A 206 14.37 1.38 -14.68
N SER A 207 13.35 0.51 -14.60
CA SER A 207 12.09 0.79 -13.92
C SER A 207 12.27 0.79 -12.41
N GLY A 208 11.41 1.51 -11.67
CA GLY A 208 11.44 1.50 -10.21
C GLY A 208 11.34 0.08 -9.63
N SER A 209 10.46 -0.75 -10.21
CA SER A 209 10.27 -2.15 -9.81
C SER A 209 11.48 -3.03 -10.16
N GLY A 210 12.14 -2.78 -11.30
CA GLY A 210 13.40 -3.45 -11.66
C GLY A 210 14.55 -3.11 -10.70
N ILE A 211 14.63 -1.85 -10.27
CA ILE A 211 15.61 -1.38 -9.29
C ILE A 211 15.35 -2.02 -7.92
N LEU A 212 14.10 -2.09 -7.48
CA LEU A 212 13.72 -2.80 -6.24
C LEU A 212 14.07 -4.30 -6.32
N ALA A 213 13.79 -4.94 -7.45
CA ALA A 213 14.15 -6.35 -7.69
C ALA A 213 15.68 -6.59 -7.70
N ASN A 214 16.47 -5.57 -8.02
CA ASN A 214 17.92 -5.67 -8.05
C ASN A 214 18.59 -5.54 -6.66
N LEU A 215 17.88 -5.01 -5.64
CA LEU A 215 18.46 -4.83 -4.30
C LEU A 215 18.98 -6.14 -3.71
N ILE A 216 18.25 -7.25 -3.86
CA ILE A 216 18.70 -8.54 -3.32
C ILE A 216 19.95 -9.07 -4.05
N ASN A 217 20.11 -8.78 -5.35
CA ASN A 217 21.33 -9.12 -6.07
C ASN A 217 22.53 -8.36 -5.52
N GLN A 218 22.34 -7.06 -5.22
CA GLN A 218 23.37 -6.22 -4.61
C GLN A 218 23.76 -6.73 -3.22
N ILE A 219 22.77 -7.07 -2.38
CA ILE A 219 23.00 -7.70 -1.07
C ILE A 219 23.75 -9.02 -1.22
N ASN A 220 23.35 -9.88 -2.16
CA ASN A 220 24.01 -11.17 -2.38
C ASN A 220 25.47 -11.03 -2.82
N SER A 221 25.77 -9.98 -3.59
CA SER A 221 27.13 -9.61 -4.01
C SER A 221 27.95 -8.93 -2.92
N THR A 222 27.32 -8.49 -1.83
CA THR A 222 28.02 -7.83 -0.72
C THR A 222 28.71 -8.87 0.14
N THR A 223 29.94 -8.59 0.56
CA THR A 223 30.73 -9.47 1.43
C THR A 223 30.05 -9.61 2.80
N GLY A 224 29.94 -10.85 3.30
CA GLY A 224 29.40 -11.14 4.62
C GLY A 224 29.30 -12.65 4.86
N ALA A 225 29.65 -13.09 6.07
CA ALA A 225 29.64 -14.52 6.44
C ALA A 225 28.22 -15.08 6.67
N SER A 226 27.23 -14.21 6.87
CA SER A 226 25.82 -14.56 7.05
C SER A 226 24.93 -13.60 6.25
N ASN A 227 23.67 -13.96 6.02
CA ASN A 227 22.71 -13.09 5.34
C ASN A 227 22.51 -11.77 6.11
N ALA A 228 22.43 -11.84 7.44
CA ALA A 228 22.38 -10.65 8.30
C ALA A 228 23.60 -9.73 8.10
N ALA A 229 24.81 -10.30 8.07
CA ALA A 229 26.03 -9.52 7.82
C ALA A 229 26.06 -8.90 6.43
N LYS A 230 25.59 -9.61 5.40
CA LYS A 230 25.47 -9.07 4.04
C LYS A 230 24.51 -7.88 3.97
N VAL A 231 23.36 -7.96 4.65
CA VAL A 231 22.39 -6.87 4.74
C VAL A 231 23.00 -5.64 5.41
N ALA A 232 23.59 -5.81 6.60
CA ALA A 232 24.21 -4.70 7.32
C ALA A 232 25.32 -4.03 6.51
N ASN A 233 26.23 -4.83 5.94
CA ASN A 233 27.33 -4.32 5.11
C ASN A 233 26.82 -3.61 3.84
N TYR A 234 25.75 -4.12 3.23
CA TYR A 234 25.16 -3.50 2.07
C TYR A 234 24.62 -2.12 2.43
N ILE A 235 23.81 -2.01 3.49
CA ILE A 235 23.22 -0.75 3.95
C ILE A 235 24.31 0.26 4.29
N ILE A 236 25.35 -0.14 5.04
CA ILE A 236 26.50 0.72 5.38
C ILE A 236 27.19 1.25 4.11
N SER A 237 27.35 0.40 3.08
CA SER A 237 27.96 0.85 1.81
C SER A 237 27.09 1.86 1.02
N GLN A 238 25.84 2.08 1.44
CA GLN A 238 24.96 3.10 0.86
C GLN A 238 24.94 4.44 1.61
N GLU A 239 25.62 4.56 2.77
CA GLU A 239 25.89 5.85 3.44
C GLU A 239 26.75 6.74 2.56
#